data_AF-A0A849WKY9-F1
#
_entry.id   AF-A0A849WKY9-F1
#
_cell.length_a   1.000
_cell.length_b   1.000
_cell.length_c   1.000
_cell.angle_alpha   90.00
_cell.angle_beta   90.00
_cell.angle_gamma   90.00
#
_symmetry.space_group_name_H-M   'P 1'
#
loop_
_entity.id
_entity.type
_entity.pdbx_description
1 polymer ?
#
loop_
_entity_poly.entity_id
_entity_poly.type
_entity_poly.pdbx_seq_one_letter_code
_entity_poly.pdbx_strand_id
1 'polypeptide(L)'
;MKEYIEFVCECGKLLKVPKERAGQTGKCSKCSKSVTIPFSSNTGKEAKAKNNVPAPAKEEPRSVTVARQSTPAKKEVKKNSYPPSQGWKIAFLILLFFLLGIFVGVAIGPEYWNVLPPKEKILWWKERIPEPIKTLPQEEKRNAQNTDSEKKSSNIQEIYNREKPRVEVAARNIETYLVSLNKEITELKEKKNLLETQYSISVPEQVDLLLKESQQMKTGLEERLSYAKDALQESGWRNLPQAYNYLQDYESLQAENSPLIKNLQKTSQKIESDISQYQKHLAKKPIKQNSQYLGSWYDSLKRNMDQWKNIGQTGQSTSGKSGILVQHIHQIIKKIESYPNEIEETSDTLFQSMSKKDVQTWIQFRKEQSSSSSQRRQGTSIEQFLQKGKKFELEIAGELDTLQNHILSFQSKIQRQESTEEVAGKILAVLRTIERKYSESYKDFNAGVIHFENYN
;
A
#
# COMPACT_ATOMS: atom_id res chain seq x y z
N MET A 1 33.90 19.13 12.53
CA MET A 1 33.42 17.81 13.00
C MET A 1 31.92 17.75 12.74
N LYS A 2 31.38 16.64 12.24
CA LYS A 2 29.93 16.54 11.95
C LYS A 2 29.16 16.38 13.27
N GLU A 3 28.17 17.23 13.51
CA GLU A 3 27.27 17.14 14.67
C GLU A 3 26.15 16.12 14.39
N TYR A 4 25.80 15.32 15.41
CA TYR A 4 24.78 14.28 15.32
C TYR A 4 23.67 14.50 16.34
N ILE A 5 22.46 14.09 15.99
CA ILE A 5 21.29 14.01 16.87
C ILE A 5 21.07 12.54 17.19
N GLU A 6 20.93 12.22 18.48
CA GLU A 6 20.61 10.88 18.96
C GLU A 6 19.20 10.89 19.54
N PHE A 7 18.34 9.97 19.07
CA PHE A 7 16.97 9.83 19.55
C PHE A 7 16.52 8.36 19.52
N VAL A 8 15.50 8.02 20.31
CA VAL A 8 15.02 6.63 20.44
C VAL A 8 13.77 6.43 19.57
N CYS A 9 13.76 5.40 18.73
CA CYS A 9 12.58 4.98 17.99
C CYS A 9 11.57 4.26 18.92
N GLU A 10 10.28 4.21 18.56
CA GLU A 10 9.24 3.44 19.27
C GLU A 10 9.61 1.97 19.55
N CYS A 11 10.46 1.36 18.72
CA CYS A 11 10.93 -0.02 18.95
C CYS A 11 12.10 -0.14 19.95
N GLY A 12 12.49 0.96 20.59
CA GLY A 12 13.58 1.04 21.56
C GLY A 12 14.98 1.17 20.96
N LYS A 13 15.14 1.21 19.62
CA LYS A 13 16.46 1.39 18.99
C LYS A 13 16.87 2.86 19.03
N LEU A 14 18.07 3.13 19.56
CA LEU A 14 18.74 4.43 19.46
C LEU A 14 19.19 4.67 18.01
N LEU A 15 18.76 5.79 17.43
CA LEU A 15 19.11 6.23 16.08
C LEU A 15 20.02 7.46 16.18
N LYS A 16 21.10 7.44 15.41
CA LYS A 16 22.06 8.54 15.29
C LYS A 16 22.03 9.08 13.88
N VAL A 17 21.66 10.34 13.72
CA VAL A 17 21.50 10.99 12.41
C VAL A 17 22.26 12.33 12.35
N PRO A 18 22.81 12.72 11.19
CA PRO A 18 23.43 14.03 11.04
C PRO A 18 22.42 15.16 11.31
N LYS A 19 22.87 16.24 11.96
CA LYS A 19 22.03 17.39 12.31
C LYS A 19 21.33 18.05 11.11
N GLU A 20 21.95 17.97 9.92
CA GLU A 20 21.39 18.43 8.64
C GLU A 20 20.04 17.78 8.27
N ARG A 21 19.72 16.63 8.87
CA ARG A 21 18.44 15.92 8.66
C ARG A 21 17.39 16.21 9.72
N ALA A 22 17.63 17.16 10.61
CA ALA A 22 16.62 17.62 11.57
C ALA A 22 15.31 18.00 10.86
N GLY A 23 14.17 17.52 11.39
CA GLY A 23 12.85 17.73 10.81
C GLY A 23 12.47 16.81 9.65
N GLN A 24 13.42 16.06 9.07
CA GLN A 24 13.13 15.12 7.99
C GLN A 24 12.54 13.82 8.53
N THR A 25 11.79 13.11 7.69
CA THR A 25 11.29 11.76 7.98
C THR A 25 12.24 10.71 7.41
N GLY A 26 12.50 9.65 8.19
CA GLY A 26 13.34 8.52 7.80
C GLY A 26 12.72 7.20 8.25
N LYS A 27 13.33 6.06 7.89
CA LYS A 27 12.90 4.73 8.37
C LYS A 27 13.84 4.22 9.44
N CYS A 28 13.30 3.65 10.51
CA CYS A 28 14.11 2.98 11.53
C CYS A 28 14.76 1.71 10.95
N SER A 29 16.06 1.54 11.14
CA SER A 29 16.81 0.37 10.64
C SER A 29 16.53 -0.95 11.38
N LYS A 30 15.59 -0.99 12.33
CA LYS A 30 15.17 -2.23 13.02
C LYS A 30 13.73 -2.60 12.75
N CYS A 31 12.79 -1.67 12.90
CA CYS A 31 11.36 -1.95 12.71
C CYS A 31 10.79 -1.45 11.39
N SER A 32 11.58 -0.74 10.56
CA SER A 32 11.16 -0.16 9.28
C SER A 32 10.02 0.86 9.35
N LYS A 33 9.54 1.24 10.55
CA LYS A 33 8.56 2.31 10.75
C LYS A 33 9.15 3.67 10.38
N SER A 34 8.30 4.56 9.87
CA SER A 34 8.65 5.95 9.62
C SER A 34 8.87 6.68 10.95
N VAL A 35 9.96 7.43 11.06
CA VAL A 35 10.33 8.22 12.24
C VAL A 35 10.69 9.64 11.80
N THR A 36 10.21 10.63 12.55
CA THR A 36 10.56 12.04 12.32
C THR A 36 11.75 12.41 13.18
N ILE A 37 12.80 12.97 12.56
CA ILE A 37 14.00 13.40 13.27
C ILE A 37 13.67 14.70 14.02
N PRO A 38 13.80 14.76 15.37
CA PRO A 38 13.49 15.97 16.11
C PRO A 38 14.46 17.10 15.73
N PHE A 39 13.95 18.33 15.68
CA PHE A 39 14.83 19.50 15.62
C PHE A 39 15.62 19.59 16.93
N SER A 40 16.91 19.92 16.84
CA SER A 40 17.75 20.16 18.01
C SER A 40 17.30 21.44 18.73
N SER A 41 16.12 21.44 19.35
CA SER A 41 15.64 22.55 20.16
C SER A 41 16.29 22.46 21.54
N ASN A 42 17.30 23.31 21.77
CA ASN A 42 17.76 23.79 23.06
C ASN A 42 17.57 22.84 24.25
N THR A 43 18.42 21.83 24.39
CA THR A 43 18.82 21.38 25.73
C THR A 43 19.83 22.39 26.27
N GLY A 44 19.29 23.53 26.70
CA GLY A 44 19.99 24.42 27.62
C GLY A 44 20.44 23.60 28.82
N LYS A 45 21.69 23.83 29.21
CA LYS A 45 22.29 23.40 30.47
C LYS A 45 21.31 23.61 31.62
N GLU A 46 20.76 22.55 32.20
CA GLU A 46 20.24 22.61 33.56
C GLU A 46 20.14 21.22 34.21
N ALA A 47 20.45 21.22 35.51
CA ALA A 47 20.34 20.13 36.48
C ALA A 47 21.34 18.95 36.39
N LYS A 48 22.56 19.20 36.87
CA LYS A 48 23.28 18.22 37.72
C LYS A 48 22.42 17.95 38.96
N ALA A 49 21.48 17.00 38.89
CA ALA A 49 20.84 16.43 40.06
C ALA A 49 21.69 15.23 40.55
N LYS A 50 22.38 15.44 41.67
CA LYS A 50 22.98 14.38 42.48
C LYS A 50 21.87 13.40 42.89
N ASN A 51 21.91 12.16 42.40
CA ASN A 51 21.22 11.05 43.03
C ASN A 51 22.24 10.04 43.52
N ASN A 52 22.38 10.01 44.84
CA ASN A 52 22.93 8.91 45.61
C ASN A 52 22.13 7.65 45.29
N VAL A 53 22.80 6.59 44.85
CA VAL A 53 22.27 5.22 44.85
C VAL A 53 22.98 4.47 45.98
N PRO A 54 22.26 3.90 46.95
CA PRO A 54 22.83 3.00 47.96
C PRO A 54 23.18 1.66 47.32
N ALA A 55 24.27 1.07 47.80
CA ALA A 55 24.82 -0.20 47.36
C ALA A 55 23.80 -1.36 47.40
N PRO A 56 23.81 -2.28 46.41
CA PRO A 56 23.10 -3.54 46.53
C PRO A 56 23.88 -4.48 47.46
N ALA A 57 23.22 -4.89 48.54
CA ALA A 57 23.66 -5.96 49.42
C ALA A 57 23.77 -7.28 48.62
N LYS A 58 24.92 -7.94 48.79
CA LYS A 58 25.14 -9.35 48.48
C LYS A 58 24.12 -10.20 49.26
N GLU A 59 23.29 -10.95 48.55
CA GLU A 59 22.63 -12.13 49.10
C GLU A 59 23.19 -13.39 48.43
N GLU A 60 23.51 -14.36 49.29
CA GLU A 60 24.12 -15.65 48.99
C GLU A 60 23.13 -16.62 48.33
N PRO A 61 23.63 -17.60 47.55
CA PRO A 61 22.78 -18.64 46.97
C PRO A 61 22.44 -19.71 48.01
N ARG A 62 21.18 -19.76 48.45
CA ARG A 62 20.61 -20.93 49.14
C ARG A 62 20.31 -22.04 48.13
N SER A 63 21.05 -23.12 48.26
CA SER A 63 20.75 -24.43 47.70
C SER A 63 19.50 -25.03 48.35
N VAL A 64 18.48 -25.30 47.55
CA VAL A 64 17.39 -26.21 47.95
C VAL A 64 17.44 -27.41 47.01
N THR A 65 17.88 -28.52 47.59
CA THR A 65 17.85 -29.87 47.07
C THR A 65 16.38 -30.29 46.90
N VAL A 66 15.91 -30.49 45.66
CA VAL A 66 14.63 -31.16 45.40
C VAL A 66 14.91 -32.57 44.89
N ALA A 67 14.34 -33.51 45.63
CA ALA A 67 14.46 -34.94 45.46
C ALA A 67 13.85 -35.44 44.13
N ARG A 68 14.68 -36.14 43.37
CA ARG A 68 14.47 -37.50 42.81
C ARG A 68 13.03 -38.03 42.86
N GLN A 69 12.36 -38.07 41.71
CA GLN A 69 11.37 -39.12 41.40
C GLN A 69 11.55 -39.63 39.97
N SER A 70 11.42 -40.94 39.88
CA SER A 70 11.75 -41.87 38.81
C SER A 70 10.64 -42.02 37.75
N THR A 71 11.08 -42.17 36.48
CA THR A 71 10.61 -43.02 35.34
C THR A 71 9.29 -43.83 35.41
N PRO A 72 8.79 -44.43 34.30
CA PRO A 72 8.69 -43.99 32.90
C PRO A 72 7.30 -44.32 32.27
N ALA A 73 6.93 -43.70 31.14
CA ALA A 73 5.81 -44.17 30.30
C ALA A 73 6.23 -44.28 28.84
N LYS A 74 6.53 -45.52 28.43
CA LYS A 74 6.87 -45.98 27.09
C LYS A 74 5.62 -45.85 26.21
N LYS A 75 5.61 -44.89 25.27
CA LYS A 75 4.61 -44.87 24.18
C LYS A 75 5.12 -45.71 23.02
N GLU A 76 4.43 -46.81 22.77
CA GLU A 76 4.66 -47.70 21.65
C GLU A 76 4.40 -46.97 20.32
N VAL A 77 5.43 -46.90 19.48
CA VAL A 77 5.32 -46.48 18.09
C VAL A 77 4.82 -47.68 17.29
N LYS A 78 3.53 -47.67 16.93
CA LYS A 78 2.96 -48.59 15.94
C LYS A 78 3.59 -48.32 14.58
N LYS A 79 4.50 -49.19 14.17
CA LYS A 79 4.97 -49.33 12.77
C LYS A 79 3.80 -49.88 11.95
N ASN A 80 3.16 -49.04 11.15
CA ASN A 80 2.26 -49.49 10.10
C ASN A 80 3.11 -50.04 8.94
N SER A 81 3.07 -51.37 8.78
CA SER A 81 3.54 -52.09 7.61
C SER A 81 2.59 -51.83 6.44
N TYR A 82 3.06 -51.09 5.43
CA TYR A 82 2.36 -50.99 4.14
C TYR A 82 2.64 -52.25 3.32
N PRO A 83 1.60 -52.88 2.72
CA PRO A 83 1.79 -54.05 1.88
C PRO A 83 2.54 -53.67 0.59
N PRO A 84 3.60 -54.41 0.21
CA PRO A 84 4.28 -54.20 -1.05
C PRO A 84 3.45 -54.83 -2.17
N SER A 85 3.03 -54.04 -3.17
CA SER A 85 2.86 -54.47 -4.59
C SER A 85 1.97 -53.55 -5.45
N GLN A 86 1.35 -52.50 -4.91
CA GLN A 86 0.44 -51.66 -5.72
C GLN A 86 1.11 -50.43 -6.39
N GLY A 87 2.38 -50.15 -6.09
CA GLY A 87 3.10 -48.98 -6.60
C GLY A 87 3.43 -49.04 -8.10
N TRP A 88 3.65 -50.24 -8.67
CA TRP A 88 4.06 -50.34 -10.08
C TRP A 88 2.94 -50.02 -11.06
N LYS A 89 1.68 -50.32 -10.70
CA LYS A 89 0.51 -49.97 -11.53
C LYS A 89 0.29 -48.45 -11.60
N ILE A 90 0.58 -47.72 -10.52
CA ILE A 90 0.47 -46.25 -10.49
C ILE A 90 1.61 -45.63 -11.30
N ALA A 91 2.83 -46.13 -11.16
CA ALA A 91 3.97 -45.65 -11.95
C ALA A 91 3.75 -45.86 -13.47
N PHE A 92 3.17 -47.00 -13.87
CA PHE A 92 2.87 -47.28 -15.28
C PHE A 92 1.75 -46.38 -15.84
N LEU A 93 0.71 -46.10 -15.05
CA LEU A 93 -0.35 -45.16 -15.43
C LEU A 93 0.18 -43.73 -15.61
N ILE A 94 1.04 -43.26 -14.71
CA ILE A 94 1.66 -41.93 -14.82
C ILE A 94 2.53 -41.85 -16.09
N LEU A 95 3.33 -42.88 -16.38
CA LEU A 95 4.16 -42.92 -17.59
C LEU A 95 3.30 -42.92 -18.87
N LEU A 96 2.19 -43.66 -18.87
CA LEU A 96 1.28 -43.73 -20.01
C LEU A 96 0.62 -42.38 -20.29
N PHE A 97 0.14 -41.67 -19.26
CA PHE A 97 -0.41 -40.31 -19.42
C PHE A 97 0.64 -39.30 -19.87
N PHE A 98 1.89 -39.43 -19.41
CA PHE A 98 2.99 -38.57 -19.83
C PHE A 98 3.31 -38.75 -21.32
N LEU A 99 3.37 -39.99 -21.80
CA LEU A 99 3.59 -40.30 -23.23
C LEU A 99 2.41 -39.87 -24.11
N LEU A 100 1.17 -40.02 -23.61
CA LEU A 100 -0.02 -39.55 -24.31
C LEU A 100 -0.02 -38.02 -24.45
N GLY A 101 0.39 -37.31 -23.39
CA GLY A 101 0.52 -35.85 -23.41
C GLY A 101 1.56 -35.34 -24.41
N ILE A 102 2.69 -36.05 -24.57
CA ILE A 102 3.69 -35.73 -25.58
C ILE A 102 3.12 -35.97 -26.99
N PHE A 103 2.44 -37.09 -27.23
CA PHE A 103 1.84 -37.37 -28.55
C PHE A 103 0.76 -36.36 -28.94
N VAL A 104 -0.10 -35.97 -27.99
CA VAL A 104 -1.11 -34.92 -28.22
C VAL A 104 -0.44 -33.56 -28.45
N GLY A 105 0.64 -33.24 -27.74
CA GLY A 105 1.41 -32.01 -27.95
C GLY A 105 2.18 -31.93 -29.27
N VAL A 106 2.52 -33.08 -29.89
CA VAL A 106 3.16 -33.12 -31.21
C VAL A 106 2.12 -33.17 -32.34
N ALA A 107 0.98 -33.84 -32.14
CA ALA A 107 -0.08 -33.92 -33.14
C ALA A 107 -0.87 -32.61 -33.28
N ILE A 108 -0.99 -31.84 -32.20
CA ILE A 108 -1.54 -30.49 -32.21
C ILE A 108 -0.34 -29.56 -32.43
N GLY A 109 0.00 -29.31 -33.69
CA GLY A 109 1.18 -28.53 -34.08
C GLY A 109 1.29 -27.15 -33.39
N PRO A 110 2.46 -26.49 -33.49
CA PRO A 110 2.82 -25.25 -32.79
C PRO A 110 1.90 -24.03 -33.04
N GLU A 111 0.90 -24.16 -33.91
CA GLU A 111 -0.08 -23.13 -34.25
C GLU A 111 -1.14 -22.88 -33.15
N TYR A 112 -1.31 -23.80 -32.19
CA TYR A 112 -2.28 -23.66 -31.09
C TYR A 112 -1.78 -22.88 -29.85
N TRP A 113 -0.53 -22.42 -29.85
CA TRP A 113 0.04 -21.59 -28.77
C TRP A 113 -0.36 -20.09 -28.81
N ASN A 114 -1.51 -19.77 -29.43
CA ASN A 114 -2.07 -18.41 -29.48
C ASN A 114 -2.97 -18.05 -28.28
N VAL A 115 -3.01 -18.86 -27.22
CA VAL A 115 -3.84 -18.63 -26.01
C VAL A 115 -3.12 -17.78 -24.95
N LEU A 116 -1.83 -17.52 -25.10
CA LEU A 116 -1.15 -16.48 -24.33
C LEU A 116 -1.17 -15.17 -25.12
N PRO A 117 -1.63 -14.04 -24.55
CA PRO A 117 -1.60 -12.77 -25.26
C PRO A 117 -0.15 -12.50 -25.68
N PRO A 118 0.11 -12.14 -26.95
CA PRO A 118 1.46 -11.90 -27.44
C PRO A 118 2.12 -10.85 -26.54
N LYS A 119 3.29 -11.20 -25.98
CA LYS A 119 4.13 -10.33 -25.14
C LYS A 119 4.51 -9.00 -25.82
N GLU A 120 4.20 -8.86 -27.10
CA GLU A 120 4.49 -7.71 -27.94
C GLU A 120 3.39 -6.63 -27.95
N LYS A 121 2.24 -6.82 -27.28
CA LYS A 121 1.16 -5.80 -27.25
C LYS A 121 1.20 -4.81 -26.08
N ILE A 122 2.25 -4.81 -25.26
CA ILE A 122 2.65 -3.58 -24.60
C ILE A 122 3.48 -2.88 -25.68
N LEU A 123 2.87 -2.02 -26.48
CA LEU A 123 3.47 -1.38 -27.66
C LEU A 123 3.16 0.14 -27.64
N TRP A 124 3.03 0.71 -26.43
CA TRP A 124 2.86 2.16 -26.24
C TRP A 124 4.18 2.94 -26.11
N TRP A 125 5.34 2.27 -26.18
CA TRP A 125 6.69 2.86 -26.07
C TRP A 125 7.09 3.80 -27.22
N LYS A 126 6.17 4.18 -28.12
CA LYS A 126 6.49 5.20 -29.14
C LYS A 126 6.72 6.58 -28.52
N GLU A 127 6.08 6.87 -27.39
CA GLU A 127 6.48 8.00 -26.53
C GLU A 127 7.67 7.54 -25.69
N ARG A 128 8.89 7.78 -26.19
CA ARG A 128 10.10 7.49 -25.42
C ARG A 128 10.09 8.36 -24.16
N ILE A 129 10.18 7.73 -23.00
CA ILE A 129 10.48 8.45 -21.75
C ILE A 129 11.73 9.28 -22.02
N PRO A 130 11.70 10.60 -21.76
CA PRO A 130 12.85 11.43 -21.93
C PRO A 130 14.06 10.87 -21.21
N GLU A 131 15.16 10.62 -21.92
CA GLU A 131 16.44 10.44 -21.24
C GLU A 131 16.78 11.74 -20.51
N PRO A 132 17.29 11.66 -19.26
CA PRO A 132 17.73 12.83 -18.52
C PRO A 132 18.81 13.57 -19.31
N ILE A 133 18.77 14.90 -19.28
CA ILE A 133 19.75 15.74 -19.98
C ILE A 133 21.13 15.43 -19.37
N LYS A 134 22.01 14.77 -20.14
CA LYS A 134 23.41 14.61 -19.75
C LYS A 134 24.00 16.01 -19.61
N THR A 135 24.55 16.31 -18.44
CA THR A 135 25.15 17.59 -18.06
C THR A 135 25.87 18.24 -19.24
N LEU A 136 25.51 19.48 -19.53
CA LEU A 136 26.12 20.29 -20.59
C LEU A 136 27.65 20.19 -20.50
N PRO A 137 28.36 20.00 -21.63
CA PRO A 137 29.79 20.18 -21.66
C PRO A 137 30.10 21.57 -21.08
N GLN A 138 30.80 21.62 -19.94
CA GLN A 138 31.26 22.90 -19.40
C GLN A 138 32.09 23.57 -20.49
N GLU A 139 31.67 24.76 -20.93
CA GLU A 139 32.42 25.56 -21.89
C GLU A 139 33.83 25.78 -21.34
N GLU A 140 34.78 25.03 -21.89
CA GLU A 140 36.20 25.19 -21.64
C GLU A 140 36.57 26.59 -22.14
N LYS A 141 36.80 27.53 -21.21
CA LYS A 141 37.13 28.94 -21.49
C LYS A 141 38.43 29.02 -22.31
N ARG A 142 38.33 28.88 -23.64
CA ARG A 142 39.44 29.12 -24.55
C ARG A 142 39.51 30.59 -24.90
N ASN A 143 40.56 31.24 -24.40
CA ASN A 143 40.99 32.57 -24.79
C ASN A 143 41.44 32.56 -26.27
N ALA A 144 40.58 33.01 -27.19
CA ALA A 144 40.93 33.18 -28.60
C ALA A 144 40.73 34.64 -29.03
N GLN A 145 41.80 35.24 -29.54
CA GLN A 145 41.92 36.67 -29.88
C GLN A 145 41.12 37.09 -31.14
N ASN A 146 40.06 37.87 -30.92
CA ASN A 146 39.72 39.19 -31.49
C ASN A 146 39.79 39.58 -32.99
N THR A 147 39.84 38.69 -33.97
CA THR A 147 39.74 39.13 -35.40
C THR A 147 38.58 38.57 -36.23
N ASP A 148 37.61 37.89 -35.60
CA ASP A 148 36.52 37.20 -36.33
C ASP A 148 35.12 37.41 -35.72
N SER A 149 34.88 38.56 -35.07
CA SER A 149 33.64 38.84 -34.31
C SER A 149 32.41 39.10 -35.17
N GLU A 150 32.54 39.76 -36.33
CA GLU A 150 31.40 40.15 -37.17
C GLU A 150 30.74 38.95 -37.88
N LYS A 151 31.54 38.02 -38.43
CA LYS A 151 31.01 36.79 -39.06
C LYS A 151 30.29 35.88 -38.06
N LYS A 152 30.75 35.84 -36.80
CA LYS A 152 30.10 35.05 -35.74
C LYS A 152 28.74 35.62 -35.35
N SER A 153 28.58 36.94 -35.34
CA SER A 153 27.30 37.60 -35.02
C SER A 153 26.22 37.28 -36.07
N SER A 154 26.56 37.37 -37.37
CA SER A 154 25.63 37.08 -38.46
C SER A 154 25.11 35.63 -38.44
N ASN A 155 25.97 34.65 -38.14
CA ASN A 155 25.58 33.24 -38.09
C ASN A 155 24.63 32.94 -36.91
N ILE A 156 24.90 33.53 -35.73
CA ILE A 156 24.04 33.37 -34.56
C ILE A 156 22.63 33.92 -34.82
N GLN A 157 22.52 35.06 -35.51
CA GLN A 157 21.21 35.64 -35.85
C GLN A 157 20.41 34.75 -36.82
N GLU A 158 21.08 34.12 -37.79
CA GLU A 158 20.43 33.19 -38.72
C GLU A 158 19.89 31.95 -37.99
N ILE A 159 20.72 31.35 -37.11
CA ILE A 159 20.30 30.23 -36.26
C ILE A 159 19.10 30.62 -35.39
N TYR A 160 19.15 31.80 -34.78
CA TYR A 160 18.06 32.31 -33.96
C TYR A 160 16.76 32.43 -34.75
N ASN A 161 16.79 33.10 -35.91
CA ASN A 161 15.61 33.29 -36.74
C ASN A 161 15.02 31.95 -37.22
N ARG A 162 15.86 30.94 -37.45
CA ARG A 162 15.42 29.61 -37.92
C ARG A 162 14.85 28.73 -36.81
N GLU A 163 15.56 28.60 -35.70
CA GLU A 163 15.22 27.60 -34.67
C GLU A 163 14.26 28.14 -33.60
N LYS A 164 14.34 29.43 -33.25
CA LYS A 164 13.49 30.04 -32.21
C LYS A 164 11.99 29.73 -32.38
N PRO A 165 11.34 30.02 -33.53
CA PRO A 165 9.90 29.79 -33.66
C PRO A 165 9.52 28.33 -33.46
N ARG A 166 10.39 27.39 -33.87
CA ARG A 166 10.15 25.95 -33.72
C ARG A 166 10.29 25.51 -32.27
N VAL A 167 11.31 26.01 -31.57
CA VAL A 167 11.48 25.78 -30.12
C VAL A 167 10.30 26.36 -29.33
N GLU A 168 9.83 27.56 -29.68
CA GLU A 168 8.66 28.19 -29.03
C GLU A 168 7.37 27.38 -29.24
N VAL A 169 7.13 26.90 -30.47
CA VAL A 169 5.96 26.04 -30.78
C VAL A 169 6.03 24.73 -30.00
N ALA A 170 7.17 24.04 -30.04
CA ALA A 170 7.33 22.78 -29.32
C ALA A 170 7.23 22.96 -27.80
N ALA A 171 7.80 24.04 -27.24
CA ALA A 171 7.68 24.37 -25.82
C ALA A 171 6.21 24.61 -25.41
N ARG A 172 5.45 25.36 -26.21
CA ARG A 172 4.02 25.61 -25.96
C ARG A 172 3.19 24.32 -26.02
N ASN A 173 3.49 23.42 -26.95
CA ASN A 173 2.83 22.12 -27.04
C ASN A 173 3.13 21.25 -25.82
N ILE A 174 4.38 21.24 -25.34
CA ILE A 174 4.75 20.54 -24.11
C ILE A 174 4.03 21.12 -22.90
N GLU A 175 3.93 22.44 -22.77
CA GLU A 175 3.19 23.09 -21.69
C GLU A 175 1.72 22.65 -21.68
N THR A 176 1.07 22.67 -22.84
CA THR A 176 -0.32 22.22 -23.01
C THR A 176 -0.48 20.74 -22.65
N TYR A 177 0.48 19.91 -23.06
CA TYR A 177 0.53 18.50 -22.72
C TYR A 177 0.70 18.25 -21.22
N LEU A 178 1.63 18.96 -20.57
CA LEU A 178 1.89 18.85 -19.13
C LEU A 178 0.67 19.22 -18.29
N VAL A 179 -0.09 20.25 -18.68
CA VAL A 179 -1.36 20.61 -18.02
C VAL A 179 -2.35 19.46 -18.10
N SER A 180 -2.53 18.89 -19.29
CA SER A 180 -3.44 17.76 -19.52
C SER A 180 -3.00 16.51 -18.75
N LEU A 181 -1.72 16.14 -18.84
CA LEU A 181 -1.14 15.00 -18.14
C LEU A 181 -1.28 15.14 -16.62
N ASN A 182 -1.01 16.34 -16.06
CA ASN A 182 -1.11 16.57 -14.63
C ASN A 182 -2.56 16.48 -14.11
N LYS A 183 -3.53 16.95 -14.91
CA LYS A 183 -4.96 16.80 -14.62
C LYS A 183 -5.31 15.31 -14.51
N GLU A 184 -4.98 14.53 -15.53
CA GLU A 184 -5.33 13.09 -15.59
C GLU A 184 -4.61 12.26 -14.50
N ILE A 185 -3.34 12.57 -14.19
CA ILE A 185 -2.62 11.95 -13.07
C ILE A 185 -3.32 12.23 -11.73
N THR A 186 -3.74 13.49 -11.51
CA THR A 186 -4.39 13.89 -10.26
C THR A 186 -5.75 13.21 -10.12
N GLU A 187 -6.56 13.23 -11.18
CA GLU A 187 -7.87 12.58 -11.20
C GLU A 187 -7.76 11.07 -10.91
N LEU A 188 -6.84 10.38 -11.58
CA LEU A 188 -6.62 8.95 -11.35
C LEU A 188 -6.15 8.66 -9.92
N LYS A 189 -5.26 9.50 -9.35
CA LYS A 189 -4.80 9.38 -7.96
C LYS A 189 -5.93 9.56 -6.96
N GLU A 190 -6.79 10.56 -7.15
CA GLU A 190 -7.91 10.83 -6.27
C GLU A 190 -8.89 9.66 -6.25
N LYS A 191 -9.26 9.14 -7.43
CA LYS A 191 -10.15 7.98 -7.53
C LYS A 191 -9.53 6.71 -6.96
N LYS A 192 -8.23 6.48 -7.24
CA LYS A 192 -7.47 5.38 -6.61
C LYS A 192 -7.51 5.49 -5.08
N ASN A 193 -7.22 6.67 -4.55
CA ASN A 193 -7.23 6.92 -3.12
C ASN A 193 -8.63 6.74 -2.52
N LEU A 194 -9.68 7.14 -3.25
CA LEU A 194 -11.07 6.92 -2.83
C LEU A 194 -11.37 5.42 -2.69
N LEU A 195 -11.01 4.60 -3.69
CA LEU A 195 -11.14 3.14 -3.60
C LEU A 195 -10.38 2.54 -2.42
N GLU A 196 -9.12 2.95 -2.24
CA GLU A 196 -8.26 2.36 -1.21
C GLU A 196 -8.63 2.78 0.21
N THR A 197 -9.07 4.03 0.40
CA THR A 197 -9.31 4.60 1.74
C THR A 197 -10.77 4.51 2.16
N GLN A 198 -11.70 4.86 1.27
CA GLN A 198 -13.12 4.87 1.62
C GLN A 198 -13.73 3.46 1.54
N TYR A 199 -13.31 2.68 0.56
CA TYR A 199 -13.91 1.36 0.31
C TYR A 199 -12.98 0.19 0.66
N SER A 200 -11.75 0.47 1.10
CA SER A 200 -10.72 -0.54 1.41
C SER A 200 -10.41 -1.51 0.25
N ILE A 201 -10.65 -1.10 -0.99
CA ILE A 201 -10.45 -1.96 -2.16
C ILE A 201 -9.04 -1.75 -2.69
N SER A 202 -8.34 -2.85 -2.95
CA SER A 202 -7.03 -2.78 -3.61
C SER A 202 -7.21 -2.52 -5.10
N VAL A 203 -6.56 -1.48 -5.60
CA VAL A 203 -6.55 -1.18 -7.03
C VAL A 203 -5.54 -2.11 -7.74
N PRO A 204 -5.77 -2.51 -9.01
CA PRO A 204 -4.82 -3.32 -9.76
C PRO A 204 -3.43 -2.68 -9.87
N GLU A 205 -2.36 -3.49 -9.78
CA GLU A 205 -0.96 -3.05 -9.88
C GLU A 205 -0.65 -2.23 -11.15
N GLN A 206 -1.38 -2.50 -12.24
CA GLN A 206 -1.29 -1.77 -13.51
C GLN A 206 -1.56 -0.27 -13.34
N VAL A 207 -2.41 0.12 -12.37
CA VAL A 207 -2.72 1.53 -12.09
C VAL A 207 -1.53 2.23 -11.45
N ASP A 208 -0.84 1.56 -10.52
CA ASP A 208 0.38 2.10 -9.91
C ASP A 208 1.52 2.23 -10.91
N LEU A 209 1.66 1.25 -11.81
CA LEU A 209 2.63 1.30 -12.90
C LEU A 209 2.34 2.49 -13.82
N LEU A 210 1.07 2.64 -14.25
CA LEU A 210 0.65 3.75 -15.11
C LEU A 210 0.88 5.12 -14.45
N LEU A 211 0.56 5.26 -13.15
CA LEU A 211 0.82 6.49 -12.40
C LEU A 211 2.32 6.81 -12.30
N LYS A 212 3.16 5.79 -12.12
CA LYS A 212 4.61 5.94 -12.06
C LYS A 212 5.19 6.35 -13.42
N GLU A 213 4.82 5.66 -14.49
CA GLU A 213 5.23 6.00 -15.86
C GLU A 213 4.81 7.43 -16.23
N SER A 214 3.58 7.81 -15.88
CA SER A 214 3.06 9.16 -16.14
C SER A 214 3.82 10.24 -15.36
N GLN A 215 4.24 9.96 -14.12
CA GLN A 215 5.07 10.87 -13.34
C GLN A 215 6.47 11.01 -13.93
N GLN A 216 7.08 9.92 -14.38
CA GLN A 216 8.39 9.95 -15.03
C GLN A 216 8.34 10.77 -16.32
N MET A 217 7.31 10.58 -17.14
CA MET A 217 7.08 11.36 -18.35
C MET A 217 6.91 12.86 -18.03
N LYS A 218 6.11 13.18 -17.01
CA LYS A 218 5.91 14.55 -16.53
C LYS A 218 7.25 15.20 -16.17
N THR A 219 8.06 14.56 -15.32
CA THR A 219 9.35 15.10 -14.89
C THR A 219 10.32 15.30 -16.06
N GLY A 220 10.42 14.30 -16.95
CA GLY A 220 11.30 14.41 -18.12
C GLY A 220 10.91 15.55 -19.08
N LEU A 221 9.61 15.82 -19.23
CA LEU A 221 9.11 16.93 -20.02
C LEU A 221 9.32 18.29 -19.34
N GLU A 222 9.15 18.38 -18.02
CA GLU A 222 9.43 19.60 -17.25
C GLU A 222 10.90 20.00 -17.36
N GLU A 223 11.83 19.04 -17.29
CA GLU A 223 13.27 19.28 -17.48
C GLU A 223 13.59 19.81 -18.89
N ARG A 224 13.03 19.18 -19.95
CA ARG A 224 13.21 19.63 -21.33
C ARG A 224 12.63 21.01 -21.57
N LEU A 225 11.45 21.28 -21.01
CA LEU A 225 10.81 22.59 -21.11
C LEU A 225 11.65 23.66 -20.42
N SER A 226 12.21 23.37 -19.24
CA SER A 226 13.12 24.29 -18.55
C SER A 226 14.34 24.61 -19.42
N TYR A 227 14.98 23.57 -19.98
CA TYR A 227 16.13 23.75 -20.87
C TYR A 227 15.80 24.60 -22.12
N ALA A 228 14.63 24.37 -22.72
CA ALA A 228 14.19 25.15 -23.87
C ALA A 228 13.92 26.62 -23.52
N LYS A 229 13.33 26.88 -22.34
CA LYS A 229 13.12 28.25 -21.84
C LYS A 229 14.44 28.97 -21.62
N ASP A 230 15.44 28.30 -21.08
CA ASP A 230 16.78 28.86 -20.89
C ASP A 230 17.46 29.15 -22.25
N ALA A 231 17.32 28.25 -23.22
CA ALA A 231 17.87 28.44 -24.57
C ALA A 231 17.21 29.59 -25.36
N LEU A 232 15.95 29.92 -25.04
CA LEU A 232 15.22 31.03 -25.65
C LEU A 232 15.66 32.41 -25.10
N GLN A 233 16.34 32.46 -23.96
CA GLN A 233 16.92 33.71 -23.44
C GLN A 233 18.09 34.18 -24.32
N GLU A 234 18.34 35.49 -24.37
CA GLU A 234 19.39 36.09 -25.23
C GLU A 234 20.79 35.49 -25.02
N SER A 235 21.11 35.13 -23.78
CA SER A 235 22.36 34.47 -23.42
C SER A 235 22.46 33.01 -23.92
N GLY A 236 21.33 32.40 -24.30
CA GLY A 236 21.20 30.98 -24.61
C GLY A 236 21.13 30.63 -26.10
N TRP A 237 21.16 31.60 -27.02
CA TRP A 237 20.85 31.37 -28.44
C TRP A 237 21.73 30.32 -29.13
N ARG A 238 22.98 30.14 -28.69
CA ARG A 238 23.88 29.09 -29.20
C ARG A 238 23.34 27.67 -28.95
N ASN A 239 22.48 27.51 -27.96
CA ASN A 239 21.89 26.23 -27.58
C ASN A 239 20.56 25.94 -28.30
N LEU A 240 20.01 26.88 -29.08
CA LEU A 240 18.72 26.70 -29.75
C LEU A 240 18.66 25.46 -30.67
N PRO A 241 19.69 25.13 -31.48
CA PRO A 241 19.68 23.91 -32.27
C PRO A 241 19.60 22.64 -31.42
N GLN A 242 20.31 22.62 -30.28
CA GLN A 242 20.29 21.49 -29.36
C GLN A 242 18.94 21.40 -28.63
N ALA A 243 18.37 22.54 -28.21
CA ALA A 243 17.03 22.60 -27.64
C ALA A 243 15.98 22.10 -28.63
N TYR A 244 16.05 22.53 -29.89
CA TYR A 244 15.14 22.04 -30.93
C TYR A 244 15.30 20.53 -31.14
N ASN A 245 16.52 20.01 -31.25
CA ASN A 245 16.75 18.57 -31.39
C ASN A 245 16.14 17.75 -30.23
N TYR A 246 16.14 18.28 -29.00
CA TYR A 246 15.47 17.62 -27.86
C TYR A 246 13.95 17.71 -27.89
N LEU A 247 13.41 18.71 -28.60
CA LEU A 247 11.99 19.04 -28.62
C LEU A 247 11.25 18.68 -29.91
N GLN A 248 11.96 18.33 -30.99
CA GLN A 248 11.38 18.15 -32.33
C GLN A 248 10.20 17.16 -32.36
N ASP A 249 10.25 16.10 -31.55
CA ASP A 249 9.18 15.10 -31.45
C ASP A 249 7.86 15.68 -30.90
N TYR A 250 7.92 16.86 -30.28
CA TYR A 250 6.79 17.53 -29.65
C TYR A 250 6.21 18.70 -30.45
N GLU A 251 6.80 19.03 -31.60
CA GLU A 251 6.30 20.09 -32.49
C GLU A 251 4.88 19.79 -33.02
N SER A 252 4.53 18.50 -33.14
CA SER A 252 3.19 18.04 -33.53
C SER A 252 2.39 17.40 -32.39
N LEU A 253 2.88 17.47 -31.15
CA LEU A 253 2.25 16.82 -30.01
C LEU A 253 0.89 17.46 -29.72
N GLN A 254 -0.16 16.64 -29.81
CA GLN A 254 -1.50 16.99 -29.36
C GLN A 254 -1.85 16.14 -28.14
N ALA A 255 -2.08 16.80 -27.02
CA ALA A 255 -2.35 16.13 -25.74
C ALA A 255 -3.53 15.15 -25.81
N GLU A 256 -4.61 15.55 -26.46
CA GLU A 256 -5.82 14.74 -26.61
C GLU A 256 -5.59 13.43 -27.39
N ASN A 257 -4.56 13.40 -28.23
CA ASN A 257 -4.25 12.25 -29.06
C ASN A 257 -3.19 11.32 -28.46
N SER A 258 -2.56 11.70 -27.35
CA SER A 258 -1.52 10.89 -26.73
C SER A 258 -2.07 9.57 -26.20
N PRO A 259 -1.41 8.43 -26.51
CA PRO A 259 -1.75 7.13 -25.95
C PRO A 259 -1.72 7.11 -24.42
N LEU A 260 -0.77 7.81 -23.80
CA LEU A 260 -0.65 7.86 -22.34
C LEU A 260 -1.86 8.55 -21.70
N ILE A 261 -2.26 9.71 -22.23
CA ILE A 261 -3.45 10.44 -21.75
C ILE A 261 -4.72 9.59 -21.94
N LYS A 262 -4.90 8.97 -23.10
CA LYS A 262 -6.04 8.06 -23.36
C LYS A 262 -6.06 6.87 -22.40
N ASN A 263 -4.91 6.30 -22.06
CA ASN A 263 -4.81 5.22 -21.09
C ASN A 263 -5.14 5.66 -19.66
N LEU A 264 -4.68 6.84 -19.23
CA LEU A 264 -5.04 7.43 -17.95
C LEU A 264 -6.56 7.65 -17.87
N GLN A 265 -7.17 8.26 -18.89
CA GLN A 265 -8.61 8.50 -18.97
C GLN A 265 -9.41 7.20 -18.92
N LYS A 266 -9.06 6.21 -19.74
CA LYS A 266 -9.72 4.90 -19.76
C LYS A 266 -9.63 4.20 -18.41
N THR A 267 -8.47 4.26 -17.77
CA THR A 267 -8.25 3.65 -16.45
C THR A 267 -9.04 4.39 -15.36
N SER A 268 -9.06 5.73 -15.41
CA SER A 268 -9.84 6.60 -14.54
C SER A 268 -11.34 6.30 -14.66
N GLN A 269 -11.87 6.16 -15.87
CA GLN A 269 -13.27 5.79 -16.14
C GLN A 269 -13.62 4.39 -15.62
N LYS A 270 -12.70 3.42 -15.76
CA LYS A 270 -12.90 2.08 -15.21
C LYS A 270 -13.01 2.12 -13.68
N ILE A 271 -12.09 2.81 -13.01
CA ILE A 271 -12.14 2.99 -11.55
C ILE A 271 -13.42 3.72 -11.13
N GLU A 272 -13.84 4.75 -11.87
CA GLU A 272 -15.10 5.47 -11.60
C GLU A 272 -16.33 4.55 -11.68
N SER A 273 -16.36 3.67 -12.69
CA SER A 273 -17.40 2.65 -12.83
C SER A 273 -17.39 1.71 -11.62
N ASP A 274 -16.22 1.25 -11.19
CA ASP A 274 -16.07 0.39 -10.02
C ASP A 274 -16.59 1.12 -8.77
N ILE A 275 -16.16 2.37 -8.51
CA ILE A 275 -16.66 3.22 -7.41
C ILE A 275 -18.19 3.33 -7.44
N SER A 276 -18.76 3.63 -8.60
CA SER A 276 -20.20 3.78 -8.78
C SER A 276 -20.96 2.48 -8.49
N GLN A 277 -20.40 1.33 -8.84
CA GLN A 277 -20.97 0.03 -8.48
C GLN A 277 -20.95 -0.13 -6.97
N TYR A 278 -19.81 0.08 -6.30
CA TYR A 278 -19.73 -0.02 -4.84
C TYR A 278 -20.69 0.93 -4.12
N GLN A 279 -20.83 2.17 -4.57
CA GLN A 279 -21.80 3.11 -4.01
C GLN A 279 -23.25 2.62 -4.15
N LYS A 280 -23.61 2.06 -5.31
CA LYS A 280 -24.94 1.48 -5.52
C LYS A 280 -25.19 0.26 -4.64
N HIS A 281 -24.17 -0.56 -4.41
CA HIS A 281 -24.22 -1.69 -3.48
C HIS A 281 -24.46 -1.23 -2.05
N LEU A 282 -23.72 -0.21 -1.59
CA LEU A 282 -23.86 0.35 -0.25
C LEU A 282 -25.20 1.06 -0.01
N ALA A 283 -25.74 1.77 -1.01
CA ALA A 283 -26.97 2.55 -0.85
C ALA A 283 -28.25 1.71 -0.69
N LYS A 284 -28.23 0.44 -1.08
CA LYS A 284 -29.45 -0.37 -1.23
C LYS A 284 -29.80 -1.28 -0.06
N LYS A 285 -28.97 -1.38 0.98
CA LYS A 285 -29.15 -2.44 1.98
C LYS A 285 -29.48 -1.89 3.37
N PRO A 286 -30.59 -2.33 3.99
CA PRO A 286 -30.85 -2.02 5.38
C PRO A 286 -29.72 -2.58 6.24
N ILE A 287 -29.32 -1.83 7.26
CA ILE A 287 -28.30 -2.26 8.22
C ILE A 287 -28.82 -3.50 8.95
N LYS A 288 -28.33 -4.67 8.59
CA LYS A 288 -28.50 -5.90 9.37
C LYS A 288 -27.72 -5.74 10.67
N GLN A 289 -28.42 -5.80 11.79
CA GLN A 289 -27.79 -5.68 13.11
C GLN A 289 -26.92 -6.88 13.48
N ASN A 290 -27.18 -8.04 12.84
CA ASN A 290 -26.48 -9.30 13.04
C ASN A 290 -26.26 -9.97 11.68
N SER A 291 -25.07 -10.54 11.48
CA SER A 291 -24.77 -11.42 10.35
C SER A 291 -24.51 -12.83 10.87
N GLN A 292 -25.08 -13.82 10.20
CA GLN A 292 -24.82 -15.22 10.53
C GLN A 292 -23.38 -15.65 10.18
N TYR A 293 -22.64 -14.84 9.43
CA TYR A 293 -21.28 -15.15 8.99
C TYR A 293 -20.23 -14.52 9.91
N LEU A 294 -20.61 -13.72 10.90
CA LEU A 294 -19.67 -13.23 11.90
C LEU A 294 -19.41 -14.29 12.98
N GLY A 295 -18.14 -14.40 13.38
CA GLY A 295 -17.69 -15.21 14.51
C GLY A 295 -18.08 -14.63 15.87
N SER A 296 -17.81 -15.39 16.94
CA SER A 296 -18.16 -15.00 18.32
C SER A 296 -17.39 -13.77 18.83
N TRP A 297 -16.27 -13.43 18.18
CA TRP A 297 -15.50 -12.21 18.48
C TRP A 297 -16.35 -10.95 18.33
N TYR A 298 -17.28 -10.92 17.35
CA TYR A 298 -18.11 -9.75 17.11
C TYR A 298 -19.16 -9.57 18.20
N ASP A 299 -19.72 -10.66 18.73
CA ASP A 299 -20.65 -10.58 19.86
C ASP A 299 -19.98 -10.00 21.10
N SER A 300 -18.73 -10.40 21.36
CA SER A 300 -17.91 -9.83 22.43
C SER A 300 -17.60 -8.34 22.20
N LEU A 301 -17.22 -7.97 20.97
CA LEU A 301 -16.99 -6.57 20.60
C LEU A 301 -18.25 -5.72 20.76
N LYS A 302 -19.39 -6.22 20.30
CA LYS A 302 -20.70 -5.58 20.40
C LYS A 302 -21.09 -5.33 21.86
N ARG A 303 -20.94 -6.32 22.74
CA ARG A 303 -21.16 -6.14 24.18
C ARG A 303 -20.30 -5.02 24.77
N ASN A 304 -19.01 -4.96 24.44
CA ASN A 304 -18.12 -3.88 24.89
C ASN A 304 -18.56 -2.51 24.34
N MET A 305 -18.96 -2.42 23.07
CA MET A 305 -19.45 -1.16 22.48
C MET A 305 -20.76 -0.70 23.11
N ASP A 306 -21.68 -1.61 23.42
CA ASP A 306 -22.95 -1.29 24.07
C ASP A 306 -22.73 -0.80 25.50
N GLN A 307 -21.80 -1.42 26.24
CA GLN A 307 -21.35 -0.91 27.54
C GLN A 307 -20.78 0.52 27.43
N TRP A 308 -19.93 0.78 26.43
CA TRP A 308 -19.39 2.12 26.18
C TRP A 308 -20.49 3.16 25.92
N LYS A 309 -21.47 2.84 25.06
CA LYS A 309 -22.58 3.76 24.74
C LYS A 309 -23.40 4.11 25.98
N ASN A 310 -23.67 3.13 26.84
CA ASN A 310 -24.39 3.34 28.09
C ASN A 310 -23.64 4.31 29.02
N ILE A 311 -22.31 4.23 29.08
CA ILE A 311 -21.48 5.20 29.83
C ILE A 311 -21.59 6.59 29.20
N GLY A 312 -21.48 6.68 27.87
CA GLY A 312 -21.51 7.96 27.14
C GLY A 312 -22.80 8.76 27.32
N GLN A 313 -23.95 8.09 27.50
CA GLN A 313 -25.24 8.75 27.76
C GLN A 313 -25.32 9.41 29.15
N THR A 314 -24.52 8.97 30.12
CA THR A 314 -24.61 9.43 31.51
C THR A 314 -23.72 10.63 31.85
N GLY A 315 -22.79 11.04 30.96
CA GLY A 315 -21.70 11.96 31.32
C GLY A 315 -21.37 13.06 30.30
N GLN A 316 -22.31 13.50 29.46
CA GLN A 316 -22.07 14.27 28.23
C GLN A 316 -21.46 15.69 28.33
N SER A 317 -21.00 16.16 29.50
CA SER A 317 -20.53 17.54 29.66
C SER A 317 -19.01 17.68 29.82
N THR A 318 -18.20 16.96 29.03
CA THR A 318 -16.74 17.16 29.04
C THR A 318 -16.31 18.09 27.92
N SER A 319 -16.30 19.40 28.17
CA SER A 319 -15.57 20.36 27.34
C SER A 319 -14.07 20.09 27.46
N GLY A 320 -13.35 19.89 26.36
CA GLY A 320 -11.89 19.71 26.35
C GLY A 320 -11.40 18.47 25.59
N LYS A 321 -10.15 18.07 25.85
CA LYS A 321 -9.46 16.98 25.13
C LYS A 321 -10.15 15.63 25.26
N SER A 322 -10.72 15.33 26.43
CA SER A 322 -11.48 14.09 26.66
C SER A 322 -12.71 13.99 25.76
N GLY A 323 -13.43 15.10 25.54
CA GLY A 323 -14.57 15.15 24.61
C GLY A 323 -14.19 14.80 23.17
N ILE A 324 -13.03 15.30 22.70
CA ILE A 324 -12.50 14.99 21.37
C ILE A 324 -12.18 13.48 21.25
N LEU A 325 -11.53 12.90 22.27
CA LEU A 325 -11.23 11.45 22.28
C LEU A 325 -12.50 10.60 22.26
N VAL A 326 -13.51 10.97 23.07
CA VAL A 326 -14.82 10.29 23.10
C VAL A 326 -15.52 10.39 21.74
N GLN A 327 -15.46 11.54 21.08
CA GLN A 327 -16.01 11.69 19.73
C GLN A 327 -15.32 10.76 18.72
N HIS A 328 -13.99 10.64 18.77
CA HIS A 328 -13.27 9.69 17.92
C HIS A 328 -13.62 8.23 18.22
N ILE A 329 -13.81 7.87 19.49
CA ILE A 329 -14.28 6.54 19.87
C ILE A 329 -15.65 6.26 19.23
N HIS A 330 -16.59 7.20 19.31
CA HIS A 330 -17.91 7.06 18.67
C HIS A 330 -17.82 6.92 17.14
N GLN A 331 -16.92 7.66 16.49
CA GLN A 331 -16.71 7.53 15.04
C GLN A 331 -16.22 6.12 14.67
N ILE A 332 -15.29 5.54 15.44
CA ILE A 332 -14.81 4.17 15.19
C ILE A 332 -15.90 3.15 15.48
N ILE A 333 -16.65 3.29 16.58
CA ILE A 333 -17.78 2.40 16.90
C ILE A 333 -18.80 2.39 15.77
N LYS A 334 -19.17 3.57 15.25
CA LYS A 334 -20.09 3.68 14.11
C LYS A 334 -19.59 2.93 12.86
N LYS A 335 -18.27 2.92 12.63
CA LYS A 335 -17.66 2.13 11.56
C LYS A 335 -17.71 0.63 11.86
N ILE A 336 -17.44 0.21 13.10
CA ILE A 336 -17.51 -1.22 13.49
C ILE A 336 -18.94 -1.77 13.33
N GLU A 337 -19.96 -0.95 13.55
CA GLU A 337 -21.36 -1.32 13.35
C GLU A 337 -21.72 -1.66 11.89
N SER A 338 -20.90 -1.28 10.89
CA SER A 338 -21.12 -1.69 9.50
C SER A 338 -20.61 -3.10 9.19
N TYR A 339 -19.76 -3.69 10.04
CA TYR A 339 -19.11 -4.97 9.77
C TYR A 339 -20.07 -6.12 9.46
N PRO A 340 -21.23 -6.29 10.14
CA PRO A 340 -22.17 -7.33 9.78
C PRO A 340 -22.67 -7.24 8.33
N ASN A 341 -22.93 -6.04 7.83
CA ASN A 341 -23.42 -5.86 6.46
C ASN A 341 -22.35 -6.21 5.43
N GLU A 342 -21.14 -5.73 5.65
CA GLU A 342 -19.97 -5.98 4.81
C GLU A 342 -19.68 -7.48 4.68
N ILE A 343 -19.63 -8.18 5.82
CA ILE A 343 -19.38 -9.61 5.86
C ILE A 343 -20.55 -10.41 5.27
N GLU A 344 -21.79 -10.02 5.54
CA GLU A 344 -22.96 -10.68 4.96
C GLU A 344 -22.99 -10.57 3.45
N GLU A 345 -22.82 -9.37 2.89
CA GLU A 345 -22.83 -9.15 1.45
C GLU A 345 -21.72 -9.92 0.74
N THR A 346 -20.51 -9.86 1.29
CA THR A 346 -19.36 -10.58 0.73
C THR A 346 -19.59 -12.09 0.77
N SER A 347 -20.16 -12.59 1.86
CA SER A 347 -20.47 -14.01 2.02
C SER A 347 -21.57 -14.47 1.06
N ASP A 348 -22.66 -13.70 0.93
CA ASP A 348 -23.75 -13.99 -0.01
C ASP A 348 -23.23 -14.07 -1.46
N THR A 349 -22.37 -13.13 -1.85
CA THR A 349 -21.72 -13.08 -3.17
C THR A 349 -20.84 -14.32 -3.41
N LEU A 350 -20.07 -14.71 -2.40
CA LEU A 350 -19.26 -15.93 -2.45
C LEU A 350 -20.14 -17.16 -2.67
N PHE A 351 -21.21 -17.35 -1.89
CA PHE A 351 -22.10 -18.50 -2.03
C PHE A 351 -22.84 -18.52 -3.36
N GLN A 352 -23.28 -17.36 -3.85
CA GLN A 352 -23.88 -17.26 -5.17
C GLN A 352 -22.89 -17.70 -6.27
N SER A 353 -21.63 -17.29 -6.18
CA SER A 353 -20.59 -17.69 -7.13
C SER A 353 -20.25 -19.18 -7.02
N MET A 354 -20.20 -19.72 -5.80
CA MET A 354 -19.94 -21.14 -5.54
C MET A 354 -21.01 -22.06 -6.13
N SER A 355 -22.24 -21.57 -6.34
CA SER A 355 -23.29 -22.37 -7.00
C SER A 355 -23.00 -22.66 -8.47
N LYS A 356 -22.08 -21.91 -9.08
CA LYS A 356 -21.74 -21.99 -10.52
C LYS A 356 -20.30 -22.40 -10.78
N LYS A 357 -19.42 -22.31 -9.78
CA LYS A 357 -17.96 -22.39 -9.94
C LYS A 357 -17.33 -23.22 -8.83
N ASP A 358 -16.25 -23.94 -9.14
CA ASP A 358 -15.49 -24.70 -8.15
C ASP A 358 -14.52 -23.79 -7.38
N VAL A 359 -14.90 -23.47 -6.14
CA VAL A 359 -14.08 -22.64 -5.25
C VAL A 359 -12.80 -23.33 -4.81
N GLN A 360 -12.76 -24.66 -4.72
CA GLN A 360 -11.56 -25.37 -4.25
C GLN A 360 -10.46 -25.31 -5.29
N THR A 361 -10.81 -25.55 -6.56
CA THR A 361 -9.89 -25.38 -7.69
C THR A 361 -9.35 -23.96 -7.75
N TRP A 362 -10.21 -22.94 -7.55
CA TRP A 362 -9.78 -21.55 -7.53
C TRP A 362 -8.87 -21.21 -6.35
N ILE A 363 -9.19 -21.67 -5.13
CA ILE A 363 -8.35 -21.47 -3.92
C ILE A 363 -6.96 -22.06 -4.16
N GLN A 364 -6.89 -23.28 -4.70
CA GLN A 364 -5.63 -23.96 -4.96
C GLN A 364 -4.80 -23.22 -5.99
N PHE A 365 -5.41 -22.84 -7.12
CA PHE A 365 -4.78 -22.00 -8.13
C PHE A 365 -4.24 -20.70 -7.51
N ARG A 366 -5.04 -20.02 -6.67
CA ARG A 366 -4.63 -18.78 -6.01
C ARG A 366 -3.50 -18.96 -5.01
N LYS A 367 -3.43 -20.06 -4.28
CA LYS A 367 -2.35 -20.30 -3.31
C LYS A 367 -1.04 -20.69 -4.00
N GLU A 368 -1.11 -21.50 -5.05
CA GLU A 368 0.07 -22.11 -5.67
C GLU A 368 0.63 -21.31 -6.85
N GLN A 369 -0.24 -20.76 -7.70
CA GLN A 369 0.19 -20.15 -8.97
C GLN A 369 0.30 -18.62 -8.89
N SER A 370 -0.13 -18.01 -7.79
CA SER A 370 -0.06 -16.57 -7.63
C SER A 370 1.37 -16.08 -7.39
N SER A 371 1.75 -15.05 -8.16
CA SER A 371 3.05 -14.38 -8.07
C SER A 371 3.13 -13.45 -6.86
N SER A 372 2.00 -12.89 -6.39
CA SER A 372 1.98 -11.91 -5.29
C SER A 372 1.52 -12.51 -3.97
N SER A 373 2.08 -12.00 -2.87
CA SER A 373 1.69 -12.39 -1.52
C SER A 373 0.23 -12.04 -1.21
N SER A 374 -0.29 -10.93 -1.76
CA SER A 374 -1.69 -10.54 -1.59
C SER A 374 -2.66 -11.55 -2.20
N GLN A 375 -2.38 -12.04 -3.41
CA GLN A 375 -3.23 -13.06 -4.05
C GLN A 375 -3.24 -14.39 -3.27
N ARG A 376 -2.12 -14.77 -2.66
CA ARG A 376 -2.07 -15.93 -1.77
C ARG A 376 -2.92 -15.72 -0.52
N ARG A 377 -2.85 -14.53 0.10
CA ARG A 377 -3.68 -14.19 1.27
C ARG A 377 -5.17 -14.20 0.95
N GLN A 378 -5.58 -13.77 -0.24
CA GLN A 378 -6.97 -13.86 -0.70
C GLN A 378 -7.47 -15.33 -0.72
N GLY A 379 -6.70 -16.24 -1.33
CA GLY A 379 -7.03 -17.66 -1.36
C GLY A 379 -7.09 -18.28 0.05
N THR A 380 -6.09 -17.98 0.88
CA THR A 380 -6.06 -18.43 2.29
C THR A 380 -7.24 -17.89 3.10
N SER A 381 -7.65 -16.63 2.88
CA SER A 381 -8.75 -16.01 3.61
C SER A 381 -10.10 -16.70 3.32
N ILE A 382 -10.38 -16.99 2.03
CA ILE A 382 -11.59 -17.74 1.65
C ILE A 382 -11.54 -19.16 2.20
N GLU A 383 -10.39 -19.85 2.08
CA GLU A 383 -10.22 -21.20 2.61
C GLU A 383 -10.51 -21.26 4.13
N GLN A 384 -9.95 -20.33 4.91
CA GLN A 384 -10.19 -20.24 6.34
C GLN A 384 -11.65 -19.97 6.66
N PHE A 385 -12.31 -19.07 5.92
CA PHE A 385 -13.74 -18.78 6.09
C PHE A 385 -14.59 -20.04 5.89
N LEU A 386 -14.32 -20.82 4.83
CA LEU A 386 -15.04 -22.06 4.54
C LEU A 386 -14.77 -23.15 5.58
N GLN A 387 -13.52 -23.29 6.04
CA GLN A 387 -13.13 -24.29 7.05
C GLN A 387 -13.73 -23.99 8.44
N LYS A 388 -13.90 -22.72 8.80
CA LYS A 388 -14.44 -22.29 10.10
C LYS A 388 -15.97 -22.26 10.12
N GLY A 389 -16.63 -23.16 9.40
CA GLY A 389 -18.08 -23.24 9.37
C GLY A 389 -18.74 -21.99 8.78
N LYS A 390 -18.10 -21.34 7.80
CA LYS A 390 -18.59 -20.12 7.14
C LYS A 390 -18.67 -18.93 8.10
N LYS A 391 -17.74 -18.88 9.06
CA LYS A 391 -17.58 -17.78 10.02
C LYS A 391 -16.32 -17.01 9.71
N PHE A 392 -16.46 -15.70 9.57
CA PHE A 392 -15.37 -14.75 9.51
C PHE A 392 -14.84 -14.56 10.93
N GLU A 393 -13.70 -15.17 11.22
CA GLU A 393 -13.05 -15.15 12.53
C GLU A 393 -11.85 -14.20 12.53
N LEU A 394 -11.72 -13.41 13.59
CA LEU A 394 -10.58 -12.52 13.83
C LEU A 394 -9.83 -12.92 15.10
N GLU A 395 -8.50 -12.93 15.02
CA GLU A 395 -7.62 -13.17 16.15
C GLU A 395 -7.42 -11.89 16.98
N ILE A 396 -8.46 -11.52 17.75
CA ILE A 396 -8.51 -10.29 18.56
C ILE A 396 -8.88 -10.50 20.04
N ALA A 397 -8.79 -11.73 20.56
CA ALA A 397 -9.20 -12.03 21.94
C ALA A 397 -8.49 -11.13 22.98
N GLY A 398 -7.16 -10.96 22.85
CA GLY A 398 -6.40 -10.11 23.76
C GLY A 398 -6.77 -8.62 23.68
N GLU A 399 -7.10 -8.11 22.49
CA GLU A 399 -7.60 -6.74 22.33
C GLU A 399 -8.99 -6.57 22.96
N LEU A 400 -9.86 -7.58 22.88
CA LEU A 400 -11.20 -7.53 23.49
C LEU A 400 -11.12 -7.50 25.02
N ASP A 401 -10.26 -8.31 25.63
CA ASP A 401 -10.03 -8.29 27.08
C ASP A 401 -9.47 -6.93 27.53
N THR A 402 -8.50 -6.40 26.77
CA THR A 402 -7.91 -5.08 27.04
C THR A 402 -8.94 -3.97 26.92
N LEU A 403 -9.79 -4.01 25.89
CA LEU A 403 -10.88 -3.06 25.68
C LEU A 403 -11.85 -3.07 26.86
N GLN A 404 -12.30 -4.25 27.27
CA GLN A 404 -13.22 -4.41 28.40
C GLN A 404 -12.64 -3.83 29.69
N ASN A 405 -11.38 -4.15 30.00
CA ASN A 405 -10.68 -3.64 31.18
C ASN A 405 -10.59 -2.10 31.17
N HIS A 406 -10.30 -1.50 30.02
CA HIS A 406 -10.24 -0.05 29.90
C HIS A 406 -11.62 0.61 30.00
N ILE A 407 -12.69 -0.01 29.46
CA ILE A 407 -14.06 0.48 29.62
C ILE A 407 -14.48 0.49 31.09
N LEU A 408 -14.22 -0.59 31.82
CA LEU A 408 -14.49 -0.68 33.26
C LEU A 408 -13.70 0.37 34.06
N SER A 409 -12.41 0.55 33.72
CA SER A 409 -11.58 1.58 34.34
C SER A 409 -12.12 2.99 34.07
N PHE A 410 -12.56 3.26 32.84
CA PHE A 410 -13.15 4.55 32.44
C PHE A 410 -14.43 4.83 33.22
N GLN A 411 -15.32 3.84 33.33
CA GLN A 411 -16.54 3.93 34.12
C GLN A 411 -16.25 4.22 35.60
N SER A 412 -15.29 3.52 36.21
CA SER A 412 -14.88 3.76 37.60
C SER A 412 -14.33 5.17 37.80
N LYS A 413 -13.57 5.72 36.83
CA LYS A 413 -13.04 7.09 36.92
C LYS A 413 -14.15 8.13 36.81
N ILE A 414 -15.13 7.93 35.93
CA ILE A 414 -16.31 8.80 35.84
C ILE A 414 -17.04 8.84 37.19
N GLN A 415 -17.27 7.68 37.82
CA GLN A 415 -17.95 7.60 39.11
C GLN A 415 -17.20 8.35 40.23
N ARG A 416 -15.86 8.41 40.15
CA ARG A 416 -15.01 9.13 41.10
C ARG A 416 -14.75 10.58 40.71
N GLN A 417 -15.32 11.06 39.59
CA GLN A 417 -15.06 12.39 39.03
C GLN A 417 -13.56 12.65 38.75
N GLU A 418 -12.82 11.60 38.39
CA GLU A 418 -11.40 11.70 38.03
C GLU A 418 -11.21 12.00 36.53
N SER A 419 -10.01 12.49 36.16
CA SER A 419 -9.67 12.70 34.75
C SER A 419 -9.68 11.39 33.96
N THR A 420 -10.45 11.39 32.87
CA THR A 420 -10.68 10.22 32.01
C THR A 420 -9.82 10.21 30.74
N GLU A 421 -9.03 11.26 30.50
CA GLU A 421 -8.29 11.48 29.24
C GLU A 421 -7.36 10.30 28.89
N GLU A 422 -6.56 9.86 29.87
CA GLU A 422 -5.60 8.76 29.67
C GLU A 422 -6.31 7.44 29.31
N VAL A 423 -7.42 7.14 29.99
CA VAL A 423 -8.16 5.88 29.76
C VAL A 423 -8.92 5.92 28.43
N ALA A 424 -9.52 7.06 28.07
CA ALA A 424 -10.10 7.27 26.74
C ALA A 424 -9.06 7.08 25.63
N GLY A 425 -7.85 7.62 25.81
CA GLY A 425 -6.75 7.43 24.87
C GLY A 425 -6.39 5.95 24.67
N LYS A 426 -6.37 5.16 25.76
CA LYS A 426 -6.14 3.71 25.72
C LYS A 426 -7.27 2.96 25.01
N ILE A 427 -8.53 3.29 25.28
CA ILE A 427 -9.70 2.72 24.58
C ILE A 427 -9.60 2.98 23.08
N LEU A 428 -9.34 4.23 22.70
CA LEU A 428 -9.20 4.63 21.29
C LEU A 428 -8.08 3.85 20.59
N ALA A 429 -6.94 3.64 21.26
CA ALA A 429 -5.82 2.87 20.70
C ALA A 429 -6.18 1.40 20.47
N VAL A 430 -6.90 0.76 21.39
CA VAL A 430 -7.37 -0.62 21.24
C VAL A 430 -8.38 -0.73 20.10
N LEU A 431 -9.37 0.17 20.03
CA LEU A 431 -10.36 0.18 18.96
C LEU A 431 -9.72 0.38 17.57
N ARG A 432 -8.71 1.25 17.44
CA ARG A 432 -7.93 1.39 16.20
C ARG A 432 -7.18 0.11 15.84
N THR A 433 -6.69 -0.63 16.83
CA THR A 433 -6.00 -1.91 16.58
C THR A 433 -6.98 -2.96 16.06
N ILE A 434 -8.18 -3.03 16.65
CA ILE A 434 -9.26 -3.92 16.18
C ILE A 434 -9.70 -3.53 14.77
N GLU A 435 -9.92 -2.24 14.51
CA GLU A 435 -10.32 -1.73 13.20
C GLU A 435 -9.30 -2.04 12.11
N ARG A 436 -8.00 -1.85 12.41
CA ARG A 436 -6.93 -2.22 11.48
C ARG A 436 -6.91 -3.72 11.18
N LYS A 437 -6.99 -4.58 12.21
CA LYS A 437 -7.00 -6.04 12.04
C LYS A 437 -8.22 -6.53 11.24
N TYR A 438 -9.39 -5.96 11.50
CA TYR A 438 -10.59 -6.22 10.70
C TYR A 438 -10.38 -5.78 9.25
N SER A 439 -9.98 -4.53 9.02
CA SER A 439 -9.82 -3.95 7.69
C SER A 439 -8.82 -4.74 6.83
N GLU A 440 -7.66 -5.12 7.41
CA GLU A 440 -6.67 -5.95 6.72
C GLU A 440 -7.23 -7.33 6.33
N SER A 441 -7.90 -8.01 7.26
CA SER A 441 -8.43 -9.36 7.03
C SER A 441 -9.63 -9.35 6.07
N TYR A 442 -10.51 -8.36 6.22
CA TYR A 442 -11.69 -8.19 5.38
C TYR A 442 -11.32 -7.78 3.96
N LYS A 443 -10.31 -6.92 3.79
CA LYS A 443 -9.79 -6.55 2.47
C LYS A 443 -9.31 -7.76 1.68
N ASP A 444 -8.55 -8.66 2.30
CA ASP A 444 -8.09 -9.88 1.65
C ASP A 444 -9.27 -10.83 1.34
N PHE A 445 -10.24 -10.96 2.25
CA PHE A 445 -11.46 -11.76 2.05
C PHE A 445 -12.31 -11.24 0.88
N ASN A 446 -12.72 -9.98 0.94
CA ASN A 446 -13.57 -9.32 -0.06
C ASN A 446 -12.91 -9.33 -1.45
N ALA A 447 -11.63 -8.97 -1.54
CA ALA A 447 -10.90 -9.05 -2.80
C ALA A 447 -10.85 -10.49 -3.35
N GLY A 448 -10.68 -11.49 -2.47
CA GLY A 448 -10.77 -12.89 -2.84
C GLY A 448 -12.12 -13.24 -3.45
N VAL A 449 -13.22 -12.83 -2.82
CA VAL A 449 -14.57 -13.11 -3.30
C VAL A 449 -14.84 -12.47 -4.65
N ILE A 450 -14.49 -11.19 -4.82
CA ILE A 450 -14.63 -10.48 -6.10
C ILE A 450 -13.82 -11.17 -7.20
N HIS A 451 -12.59 -11.61 -6.91
CA HIS A 451 -11.77 -12.31 -7.90
C HIS A 451 -12.31 -13.70 -8.23
N PHE A 452 -12.93 -14.39 -7.27
CA PHE A 452 -13.57 -15.67 -7.52
C PHE A 452 -14.85 -15.49 -8.37
N GLU A 453 -15.66 -14.48 -8.07
CA GLU A 453 -16.83 -14.13 -8.87
C GLU A 453 -16.48 -13.88 -10.34
N ASN A 454 -15.31 -13.29 -10.62
CA ASN A 454 -14.84 -12.98 -11.97
C ASN A 454 -13.96 -14.08 -12.60
N TYR A 455 -13.73 -15.20 -11.92
CA TYR A 455 -12.92 -16.31 -12.46
C TYR A 455 -13.73 -17.16 -13.43
N ASN A 456 -13.26 -17.31 -14.68
CA ASN A 456 -13.93 -18.07 -15.74
C ASN A 456 -13.30 -19.43 -15.95
#